data_AF-J2W798-F1
#
_entry.id   AF-J2W798-F1
#
_cell.length_a   1.000
_cell.length_b   1.000
_cell.length_c   1.000
_cell.angle_alpha   90.00
_cell.angle_beta   90.00
_cell.angle_gamma   90.00
#
_symmetry.space_group_name_H-M   'P 1'
#
loop_
_entity.id
_entity.type
_entity.pdbx_description
1 polymer ?
#
loop_
_entity_poly.entity_id
_entity_poly.type
_entity_poly.pdbx_seq_one_letter_code
_entity_poly.pdbx_strand_id
1 'polypeptide(L)'
;MPPAEPLLNAPEFTVSELSQSLKRTVEDAFGHVRVRGEISGFRGAHSSGHCYFALKDESAKIEAVIWKGVHGRMRFKPQEGLEVIATGKLTTYPGSSKYQIVIEALEPAGIGALMALMEERKKKLAAEGLFDEARKQLLPWLPDVIGVVTSPTGAVIRDILHRLNDRFPRHVLVWPVKVQGEGSAEQVAAAIRGFNALPEGGRIPRPDVLIVARGGGSLEDLWSFNEEIVVRAAAES
;
A
#
# COMPACT_ATOMS: atom_id res chain seq x y z
N MET A 1 53.29 -27.79 38.96
CA MET A 1 52.32 -26.86 38.32
C MET A 1 51.18 -26.67 39.30
N PRO A 2 50.88 -25.45 39.76
CA PRO A 2 49.69 -25.22 40.57
C PRO A 2 48.43 -25.34 39.69
N PRO A 3 47.29 -25.76 40.26
CA PRO A 3 46.02 -25.81 39.53
C PRO A 3 45.57 -24.40 39.17
N ALA A 4 45.06 -24.21 37.96
CA ALA A 4 44.50 -22.93 37.52
C ALA A 4 43.29 -22.57 38.40
N GLU A 5 43.36 -21.42 39.07
CA GLU A 5 42.22 -20.83 39.77
C GLU A 5 41.07 -20.56 38.78
N PRO A 6 39.83 -20.91 39.09
CA PRO A 6 38.72 -20.64 38.20
C PRO A 6 38.40 -19.13 38.21
N LEU A 7 38.47 -18.52 37.02
CA LEU A 7 38.09 -17.13 36.74
C LEU A 7 36.60 -16.89 37.03
N LEU A 8 36.15 -16.65 38.26
CA LEU A 8 34.73 -16.40 38.53
C LEU A 8 34.50 -15.20 39.47
N ASN A 9 34.84 -14.01 38.98
CA ASN A 9 34.15 -12.77 39.38
C ASN A 9 32.85 -12.55 38.57
N ALA A 10 32.40 -13.56 37.82
CA ALA A 10 31.15 -13.52 37.07
C ALA A 10 30.03 -14.14 37.91
N PRO A 11 28.94 -13.40 38.21
CA PRO A 11 27.81 -13.94 38.96
C PRO A 11 27.12 -15.06 38.16
N GLU A 12 26.76 -16.14 38.84
CA GLU A 12 25.96 -17.23 38.27
C GLU A 12 24.48 -16.81 38.24
N PHE A 13 23.81 -17.07 37.11
CA PHE A 13 22.38 -16.82 36.95
C PHE A 13 21.66 -18.14 36.67
N THR A 14 20.50 -18.35 37.28
CA THR A 14 19.55 -19.35 36.78
C THR A 14 19.02 -18.93 35.41
N VAL A 15 18.54 -19.91 34.63
CA VAL A 15 17.93 -19.64 33.31
C VAL A 15 16.79 -18.62 33.40
N SER A 16 15.99 -18.69 34.46
CA SER A 16 14.89 -17.75 34.73
C SER A 16 15.39 -16.34 35.03
N GLU A 17 16.43 -16.19 35.85
CA GLU A 17 17.02 -14.89 36.18
C GLU A 17 17.66 -14.24 34.96
N LEU A 18 18.39 -15.02 34.17
CA LEU A 18 19.00 -14.53 32.93
C LEU A 18 17.94 -14.10 31.91
N SER A 19 16.89 -14.90 31.73
CA SER A 19 15.78 -14.59 30.82
C SER A 19 15.02 -13.33 31.25
N GLN A 20 14.77 -13.14 32.54
CA GLN A 20 14.17 -11.91 33.07
C GLN A 20 15.10 -10.70 32.96
N SER A 21 16.40 -10.89 33.15
CA SER A 21 17.41 -9.84 32.95
C SER A 21 17.42 -9.39 31.49
N LEU A 22 17.47 -10.32 30.54
CA LEU A 22 17.39 -10.04 29.10
C LEU A 22 16.10 -9.32 28.73
N LYS A 23 14.96 -9.74 29.28
CA LYS A 23 13.68 -9.06 29.06
C LYS A 23 13.76 -7.58 29.47
N ARG A 24 14.22 -7.30 30.69
CA ARG A 24 14.36 -5.92 31.19
C ARG A 24 15.29 -5.11 30.31
N THR A 25 16.48 -5.62 30.02
CA THR A 25 17.45 -4.91 29.16
C THR A 25 16.88 -4.59 27.78
N VAL A 26 16.17 -5.53 27.16
CA VAL A 26 15.55 -5.32 25.85
C VAL A 26 14.41 -4.31 25.92
N GLU A 27 13.51 -4.42 26.91
CA GLU A 27 12.40 -3.50 27.07
C GLU A 27 12.87 -2.07 27.42
N ASP A 28 13.94 -1.93 28.20
CA ASP A 28 14.53 -0.65 28.57
C ASP A 28 15.26 0.01 27.38
N ALA A 29 16.06 -0.76 26.64
CA ALA A 29 16.82 -0.25 25.50
C ALA A 29 15.94 -0.01 24.25
N PHE A 30 14.89 -0.81 24.07
CA PHE A 30 14.04 -0.82 22.87
C PHE A 30 12.56 -0.63 23.21
N GLY A 31 12.28 0.23 24.20
CA GLY A 31 10.92 0.61 24.60
C GLY A 31 10.14 1.39 23.54
N HIS A 32 10.84 1.98 22.56
CA HIS A 32 10.25 2.59 21.37
C HIS A 32 11.20 2.45 20.17
N VAL A 33 10.78 1.71 19.16
CA VAL A 33 11.56 1.45 17.95
C VAL A 33 10.71 1.58 16.69
N ARG A 34 11.38 1.86 15.57
CA ARG A 34 10.81 1.79 14.22
C ARG A 34 11.59 0.76 13.42
N VAL A 35 10.90 -0.25 12.91
CA VAL A 35 11.50 -1.37 12.17
C VAL A 35 10.89 -1.43 10.78
N ARG A 36 11.74 -1.39 9.75
CA ARG A 36 11.34 -1.63 8.36
C ARG A 36 11.44 -3.12 8.06
N GLY A 37 10.44 -3.67 7.38
CA GLY A 37 10.48 -5.05 6.89
C GLY A 37 9.24 -5.43 6.10
N GLU A 38 9.33 -6.54 5.38
CA GLU A 38 8.20 -7.15 4.67
C GLU A 38 7.37 -8.00 5.64
N ILE A 39 6.05 -7.85 5.62
CA ILE A 39 5.13 -8.70 6.36
C ILE A 39 5.13 -10.10 5.75
N SER A 40 5.40 -11.11 6.59
CA SER A 40 5.34 -12.51 6.20
C SER A 40 4.57 -13.35 7.23
N GLY A 41 3.81 -14.33 6.74
CA GLY A 41 3.03 -15.26 7.55
C GLY A 41 1.74 -14.67 8.14
N PHE A 42 1.28 -13.52 7.64
CA PHE A 42 0.03 -12.91 8.07
C PHE A 42 -1.18 -13.64 7.47
N ARG A 43 -2.02 -14.22 8.34
CA ARG A 43 -3.22 -14.99 7.96
C ARG A 43 -4.53 -14.31 8.37
N GLY A 44 -4.48 -13.00 8.62
CA GLY A 44 -5.60 -12.25 9.19
C GLY A 44 -5.57 -12.21 10.72
N ALA A 45 -6.60 -11.59 11.30
CA ALA A 45 -6.76 -11.57 12.76
C ALA A 45 -7.14 -12.97 13.25
N HIS A 46 -6.49 -13.42 14.31
CA HIS A 46 -6.82 -14.68 14.98
C HIS A 46 -8.21 -14.59 15.63
N SER A 47 -8.75 -15.73 16.08
CA SER A 47 -10.03 -15.79 16.83
C SER A 47 -10.10 -14.86 18.05
N SER A 48 -8.96 -14.50 18.65
CA SER A 48 -8.84 -13.54 19.75
C SER A 48 -8.92 -12.07 19.31
N GLY A 49 -8.87 -11.81 18.00
CA GLY A 49 -8.78 -10.48 17.40
C GLY A 49 -7.36 -9.91 17.39
N HIS A 50 -6.36 -10.65 17.83
CA HIS A 50 -4.94 -10.28 17.73
C HIS A 50 -4.37 -10.71 16.38
N CYS A 51 -3.38 -9.97 15.89
CA CYS A 51 -2.63 -10.32 14.69
C CYS A 51 -1.24 -10.79 15.08
N TYR A 52 -0.85 -11.95 14.58
CA TYR A 52 0.49 -12.50 14.72
C TYR A 52 1.05 -12.74 13.32
N PHE A 53 2.24 -12.22 13.06
CA PHE A 53 2.97 -12.36 11.81
C PHE A 53 4.44 -12.08 12.08
N ALA A 54 5.26 -12.04 11.04
CA ALA A 54 6.65 -11.64 11.17
C ALA A 54 7.00 -10.51 10.20
N LEU A 55 7.99 -9.72 10.59
CA LEU A 55 8.68 -8.79 9.70
C LEU A 55 10.00 -9.42 9.31
N LYS A 56 10.31 -9.46 8.02
CA LYS A 56 11.57 -9.97 7.48
C LYS A 56 12.28 -8.92 6.64
N ASP A 57 13.60 -9.00 6.60
CA ASP A 57 14.46 -8.38 5.60
C ASP A 57 15.27 -9.47 4.87
N GLU A 58 16.31 -9.10 4.12
CA GLU A 58 17.16 -10.04 3.37
C GLU A 58 17.91 -11.04 4.27
N SER A 59 18.18 -10.67 5.52
CA SER A 59 19.11 -11.34 6.43
C SER A 59 18.48 -11.83 7.73
N ALA A 60 17.36 -11.24 8.14
CA ALA A 60 16.78 -11.40 9.45
C ALA A 60 15.25 -11.42 9.43
N LYS A 61 14.68 -12.00 10.48
CA LYS A 61 13.23 -12.09 10.72
C LYS A 61 12.95 -11.82 12.20
N ILE A 62 11.91 -11.04 12.49
CA ILE A 62 11.40 -10.80 13.84
C ILE A 62 9.91 -11.09 13.90
N GLU A 63 9.47 -11.77 14.97
CA GLU A 63 8.05 -12.02 15.22
C GLU A 63 7.36 -10.73 15.68
N ALA A 64 6.12 -10.52 15.24
CA ALA A 64 5.35 -9.32 15.44
C ALA A 64 3.94 -9.63 15.94
N VAL A 65 3.46 -8.81 16.88
CA VAL A 65 2.10 -8.88 17.40
C VAL A 65 1.41 -7.52 17.36
N ILE A 66 0.15 -7.50 16.91
CA ILE A 66 -0.75 -6.36 17.09
C ILE A 66 -1.92 -6.81 17.97
N TRP A 67 -2.09 -6.14 19.12
CA TRP A 67 -3.21 -6.41 20.02
C TRP A 67 -4.53 -5.92 19.44
N LYS A 68 -5.64 -6.56 19.82
CA LYS A 68 -6.98 -6.33 19.25
C LYS A 68 -7.39 -4.85 19.33
N GLY A 69 -7.14 -4.22 20.47
CA GLY A 69 -7.48 -2.81 20.70
C GLY A 69 -6.68 -1.83 19.84
N VAL A 70 -5.46 -2.20 19.44
CA VAL A 70 -4.63 -1.42 18.51
C VAL A 70 -5.04 -1.73 17.08
N HIS A 71 -5.14 -3.02 16.73
CA HIS A 71 -5.51 -3.48 15.40
C HIS A 71 -6.83 -2.85 14.94
N GLY A 72 -7.85 -2.79 15.81
CA GLY A 72 -9.15 -2.18 15.48
C GLY A 72 -9.06 -0.69 15.09
N ARG A 73 -8.20 0.07 15.76
CA ARG A 73 -8.04 1.54 15.57
C ARG A 73 -7.00 1.91 14.51
N MET A 74 -6.23 0.94 14.01
CA MET A 74 -5.18 1.19 13.04
C MET A 74 -5.76 1.62 11.70
N ARG A 75 -5.27 2.73 11.15
CA ARG A 75 -5.68 3.27 9.85
C ARG A 75 -5.26 2.36 8.70
N PHE A 76 -4.04 1.85 8.78
CA PHE A 76 -3.48 0.92 7.82
C PHE A 76 -3.51 -0.49 8.39
N LYS A 77 -3.99 -1.47 7.62
CA LYS A 77 -4.11 -2.86 8.06
C LYS A 77 -2.96 -3.68 7.49
N PRO A 78 -2.33 -4.57 8.28
CA PRO A 78 -1.30 -5.46 7.77
C PRO A 78 -1.86 -6.35 6.64
N GLN A 79 -1.05 -6.61 5.61
CA GLN A 79 -1.33 -7.59 4.56
C GLN A 79 -0.05 -8.35 4.23
N GLU A 80 -0.20 -9.60 3.80
CA GLU A 80 0.94 -10.45 3.43
C GLU A 80 1.73 -9.83 2.26
N GLY A 81 3.06 -9.84 2.37
CA GLY A 81 3.98 -9.35 1.34
C GLY A 81 4.14 -7.83 1.29
N LEU A 82 3.49 -7.06 2.16
CA LEU A 82 3.65 -5.61 2.19
C LEU A 82 4.90 -5.21 2.95
N GLU A 83 5.68 -4.30 2.37
CA GLU A 83 6.77 -3.66 3.06
C GLU A 83 6.24 -2.53 3.95
N VAL A 84 6.62 -2.54 5.23
CA VAL A 84 6.08 -1.64 6.25
C VAL A 84 7.17 -1.12 7.17
N ILE A 85 6.92 0.05 7.75
CA ILE A 85 7.60 0.57 8.94
C ILE A 85 6.66 0.34 10.13
N ALA A 86 7.02 -0.61 10.98
CA ALA A 86 6.33 -0.89 12.22
C ALA A 86 6.93 -0.07 13.37
N THR A 87 6.09 0.65 14.10
CA THR A 87 6.48 1.38 15.30
C THR A 87 5.91 0.69 16.53
N GLY A 88 6.74 0.49 17.55
CA GLY A 88 6.32 -0.19 18.76
C GLY A 88 7.48 -0.47 19.71
N LYS A 89 7.34 -1.50 20.54
CA LYS A 89 8.32 -1.90 21.56
C LYS A 89 8.79 -3.33 21.37
N LEU A 90 10.07 -3.60 21.60
CA LEU A 90 10.54 -4.98 21.68
C LEU A 90 10.24 -5.56 23.06
N THR A 91 9.83 -6.82 23.09
CA THR A 91 9.68 -7.63 24.30
C THR A 91 10.26 -9.00 24.04
N THR A 92 10.68 -9.68 25.09
CA THR A 92 11.02 -11.10 25.03
C THR A 92 9.93 -11.93 25.69
N TYR A 93 9.77 -13.18 25.26
CA TYR A 93 8.92 -14.16 25.92
C TYR A 93 9.80 -15.10 26.75
N PRO A 94 9.83 -14.97 28.09
CA PRO A 94 10.81 -15.67 28.92
C PRO A 94 10.77 -17.20 28.81
N GLY A 95 9.59 -17.77 28.54
CA GLY A 95 9.39 -19.22 28.44
C GLY A 95 9.89 -19.85 27.14
N SER A 96 10.23 -19.07 26.12
CA SER A 96 10.73 -19.58 24.83
C SER A 96 12.00 -18.88 24.33
N SER A 97 12.54 -17.93 25.11
CA SER A 97 13.73 -17.13 24.76
C SER A 97 13.65 -16.45 23.39
N LYS A 98 12.44 -16.16 22.90
CA LYS A 98 12.20 -15.45 21.65
C LYS A 98 11.97 -13.97 21.92
N TYR A 99 12.46 -13.11 21.05
CA TYR A 99 12.13 -11.69 21.02
C TYR A 99 11.08 -11.42 19.94
N GLN A 100 10.22 -10.45 20.21
CA GLN A 100 9.14 -10.03 19.31
C GLN A 100 8.89 -8.53 19.44
N ILE A 101 8.33 -7.92 18.40
CA ILE A 101 7.86 -6.53 18.44
C ILE A 101 6.36 -6.48 18.72
N VAL A 102 5.96 -5.69 19.72
CA VAL A 102 4.57 -5.30 19.93
C VAL A 102 4.32 -4.03 19.14
N ILE A 103 3.56 -4.13 18.06
CA ILE A 103 3.33 -3.04 17.12
C ILE A 103 2.16 -2.18 17.60
N GLU A 104 2.42 -0.88 17.67
CA GLU A 104 1.46 0.16 18.07
C GLU A 104 0.96 0.96 16.86
N ALA A 105 1.82 1.14 15.85
CA ALA A 105 1.48 1.77 14.59
C ALA A 105 2.18 1.07 13.42
N LEU A 106 1.49 1.02 12.28
CA LEU A 106 1.99 0.42 11.05
C LEU A 106 1.84 1.45 9.94
N GLU A 107 2.95 1.73 9.25
CA GLU A 107 3.01 2.61 8.10
C GLU A 107 3.58 1.80 6.92
N PRO A 108 3.14 1.99 5.68
CA PRO A 108 3.76 1.32 4.55
C PRO A 108 5.17 1.91 4.32
N ALA A 109 6.16 1.06 4.09
CA ALA A 109 7.48 1.51 3.70
C ALA A 109 7.42 2.06 2.26
N GLY A 110 8.30 3.01 1.91
CA GLY A 110 8.34 3.58 0.55
C GLY A 110 7.32 4.69 0.24
N ILE A 111 6.21 4.80 0.99
CA ILE A 111 5.21 5.86 0.78
C ILE A 111 5.80 7.26 0.98
N GLY A 112 6.73 7.47 1.92
CA GLY A 112 7.30 8.81 2.15
C GLY A 112 7.99 9.40 0.92
N ALA A 113 8.77 8.57 0.20
CA ALA A 113 9.44 8.99 -1.03
C ALA A 113 8.46 9.17 -2.19
N LEU A 114 7.51 8.25 -2.35
CA LEU A 114 6.44 8.37 -3.36
C LEU A 114 5.54 9.58 -3.09
N MET A 115 5.16 9.85 -1.85
CA MET A 115 4.39 11.04 -1.47
C MET A 115 5.18 12.32 -1.70
N ALA A 116 6.48 12.35 -1.38
CA ALA A 116 7.32 13.49 -1.67
C ALA A 116 7.38 13.78 -3.18
N LEU A 117 7.58 12.73 -3.99
CA LEU A 117 7.58 12.83 -5.46
C LEU A 117 6.21 13.27 -6.01
N MET A 118 5.12 12.76 -5.43
CA MET A 118 3.76 13.14 -5.81
C MET A 118 3.48 14.60 -5.46
N GLU A 119 3.89 15.06 -4.28
CA GLU A 119 3.69 16.43 -3.82
C GLU A 119 4.53 17.43 -4.62
N GLU A 120 5.78 17.09 -4.94
CA GLU A 120 6.63 17.87 -5.85
C GLU A 120 5.99 18.00 -7.24
N ARG A 121 5.55 16.87 -7.82
CA ARG A 121 4.88 16.86 -9.13
C ARG A 121 3.57 17.64 -9.09
N LYS A 122 2.77 17.49 -8.05
CA LYS A 122 1.54 18.25 -7.86
C LYS A 122 1.81 19.75 -7.80
N LYS A 123 2.84 20.20 -7.07
CA LYS A 123 3.24 21.61 -7.02
C LYS A 123 3.67 22.13 -8.39
N LYS A 124 4.50 21.37 -9.12
CA LYS A 124 4.94 21.72 -10.48
C LYS A 124 3.74 21.88 -11.42
N LEU A 125 2.86 20.89 -11.49
CA LEU A 125 1.71 20.91 -12.39
C LEU A 125 0.65 21.95 -11.95
N ALA A 126 0.50 22.20 -10.65
CA ALA A 126 -0.34 23.29 -10.14
C ALA A 126 0.18 24.66 -10.56
N ALA A 127 1.51 24.88 -10.53
CA ALA A 127 2.12 26.12 -10.99
C ALA A 127 1.96 26.35 -12.50
N GLU A 128 1.82 25.26 -13.28
CA GLU A 128 1.45 25.29 -14.70
C GLU A 128 -0.07 25.51 -14.93
N GLY A 129 -0.88 25.63 -13.87
CA GLY A 129 -2.34 25.82 -13.95
C GLY A 129 -3.12 24.55 -14.32
N LEU A 130 -2.52 23.36 -14.18
CA LEU A 130 -3.20 22.10 -14.55
C LEU A 130 -4.41 21.74 -13.69
N PHE A 131 -4.53 22.34 -12.51
CA PHE A 131 -5.60 22.07 -11.56
C PHE A 131 -6.54 23.26 -11.37
N ASP A 132 -6.43 24.30 -12.19
CA ASP A 132 -7.25 25.49 -12.09
C ASP A 132 -8.74 25.14 -12.21
N GLU A 133 -9.57 25.66 -11.30
CA GLU A 133 -11.02 25.41 -11.31
C GLU A 133 -11.66 25.82 -12.64
N ALA A 134 -11.15 26.88 -13.29
CA ALA A 134 -11.64 27.36 -14.59
C ALA A 134 -11.45 26.34 -15.73
N ARG A 135 -10.58 25.34 -15.56
CA ARG A 135 -10.35 24.28 -16.54
C ARG A 135 -11.17 23.03 -16.29
N LYS A 136 -11.82 22.91 -15.13
CA LYS A 136 -12.57 21.70 -14.80
C LYS A 136 -13.85 21.66 -15.61
N GLN A 137 -14.08 20.52 -16.26
CA GLN A 137 -15.34 20.24 -16.94
C GLN A 137 -16.36 19.69 -15.94
N LEU A 138 -17.61 20.13 -16.07
CA LEU A 138 -18.72 19.54 -15.32
C LEU A 138 -19.00 18.15 -15.87
N LEU A 139 -19.15 17.17 -14.97
CA LEU A 139 -19.58 15.84 -15.38
C LEU A 139 -21.02 15.90 -15.92
N PRO A 140 -21.31 15.17 -17.01
CA PRO A 140 -22.66 15.10 -17.53
C PRO A 140 -23.58 14.50 -16.47
N TRP A 141 -24.78 15.08 -16.33
CA TRP A 141 -25.79 14.55 -15.40
C TRP A 141 -26.16 13.10 -15.74
N LEU A 142 -26.17 12.76 -17.03
CA LEU A 142 -26.51 11.44 -17.53
C LEU A 142 -25.72 11.11 -18.81
N PRO A 143 -24.62 10.34 -18.72
CA PRO A 143 -23.84 9.95 -19.90
C PRO A 143 -24.56 8.86 -20.70
N ASP A 144 -24.64 9.01 -22.02
CA ASP A 144 -25.15 7.99 -22.95
C ASP A 144 -24.07 6.94 -23.28
N VAL A 145 -22.82 7.39 -23.43
CA VAL A 145 -21.66 6.57 -23.74
C VAL A 145 -20.59 6.73 -22.66
N ILE A 146 -20.19 5.62 -22.06
CA ILE A 146 -19.15 5.56 -21.02
C ILE A 146 -17.91 4.87 -21.59
N GLY A 147 -16.77 5.56 -21.59
CA GLY A 147 -15.48 4.98 -21.95
C GLY A 147 -14.81 4.41 -20.70
N VAL A 148 -14.30 3.18 -20.77
CA VAL A 148 -13.61 2.52 -19.66
C VAL A 148 -12.21 2.14 -20.08
N VAL A 149 -11.21 2.76 -19.44
CA VAL A 149 -9.78 2.46 -19.62
C VAL A 149 -9.35 1.55 -18.46
N THR A 150 -9.19 0.26 -18.74
CA THR A 150 -8.81 -0.73 -17.72
C THR A 150 -8.25 -2.01 -18.33
N SER A 151 -7.79 -2.95 -17.50
CA SER A 151 -7.38 -4.28 -17.95
C SER A 151 -8.59 -5.17 -18.27
N PRO A 152 -8.59 -5.90 -19.40
CA PRO A 152 -9.71 -6.74 -19.80
C PRO A 152 -9.89 -8.00 -18.92
N THR A 153 -8.86 -8.40 -18.17
CA THR A 153 -8.88 -9.63 -17.35
C THR A 153 -9.27 -9.38 -15.89
N GLY A 154 -9.25 -8.13 -15.44
CA GLY A 154 -9.45 -7.75 -14.03
C GLY A 154 -10.89 -7.94 -13.54
N ALA A 155 -11.07 -8.10 -12.23
CA ALA A 155 -12.40 -8.11 -11.62
C ALA A 155 -13.13 -6.76 -11.76
N VAL A 156 -12.38 -5.66 -11.92
CA VAL A 156 -12.96 -4.31 -11.97
C VAL A 156 -13.80 -4.05 -13.19
N ILE A 157 -13.41 -4.51 -14.38
CA ILE A 157 -14.28 -4.33 -15.54
C ILE A 157 -15.62 -5.07 -15.34
N ARG A 158 -15.60 -6.25 -14.74
CA ARG A 158 -16.82 -7.00 -14.42
C ARG A 158 -17.68 -6.26 -13.38
N ASP A 159 -17.05 -5.68 -12.35
CA ASP A 159 -17.77 -4.90 -11.35
C ASP A 159 -18.40 -3.63 -11.94
N ILE A 160 -17.66 -2.88 -12.76
CA ILE A 160 -18.17 -1.70 -13.48
C ILE A 160 -19.37 -2.09 -14.35
N LEU A 161 -19.23 -3.12 -15.19
CA LEU A 161 -20.30 -3.55 -16.08
C LEU A 161 -21.52 -4.05 -15.31
N HIS A 162 -21.33 -4.82 -14.23
CA HIS A 162 -22.41 -5.33 -13.41
C HIS A 162 -23.15 -4.19 -12.70
N ARG A 163 -22.43 -3.21 -12.13
CA ARG A 163 -23.02 -2.06 -11.43
C ARG A 163 -23.76 -1.12 -12.38
N LEU A 164 -23.22 -0.90 -13.58
CA LEU A 164 -23.93 -0.16 -14.63
C LEU A 164 -25.19 -0.89 -15.05
N ASN A 165 -25.13 -2.20 -15.30
CA ASN A 165 -26.31 -2.97 -15.70
C ASN A 165 -27.40 -3.03 -14.62
N ASP A 166 -27.02 -3.11 -13.34
CA ASP A 166 -27.95 -3.19 -12.21
C ASP A 166 -28.64 -1.84 -11.92
N ARG A 167 -27.89 -0.73 -12.00
CA ARG A 167 -28.42 0.60 -11.66
C ARG A 167 -28.96 1.35 -12.86
N PHE A 168 -28.16 1.45 -13.91
CA PHE A 168 -28.46 2.28 -15.06
C PHE A 168 -27.71 1.83 -16.32
N PRO A 169 -28.30 0.90 -17.10
CA PRO A 169 -27.68 0.35 -18.29
C PRO A 169 -27.31 1.45 -19.29
N ARG A 170 -26.03 1.47 -19.70
CA ARG A 170 -25.48 2.42 -20.68
C ARG A 170 -24.53 1.76 -21.65
N HIS A 171 -24.30 2.43 -22.78
CA HIS A 171 -23.35 1.93 -23.77
C HIS A 171 -21.94 2.09 -23.22
N VAL A 172 -21.17 0.99 -23.16
CA VAL A 172 -19.82 0.99 -22.60
C VAL A 172 -18.82 0.66 -23.69
N LEU A 173 -17.84 1.54 -23.88
CA LEU A 173 -16.68 1.32 -24.73
C LEU A 173 -15.47 0.99 -23.86
N VAL A 174 -14.84 -0.16 -24.07
CA VAL A 174 -13.67 -0.56 -23.29
C VAL A 174 -12.40 -0.36 -24.12
N TRP A 175 -11.45 0.41 -23.58
CA TRP A 175 -10.09 0.47 -24.11
C TRP A 175 -9.16 -0.37 -23.22
N PRO A 176 -8.73 -1.55 -23.69
CA PRO A 176 -7.90 -2.44 -22.89
C PRO A 176 -6.49 -1.86 -22.75
N VAL A 177 -6.02 -1.71 -21.50
CA VAL A 177 -4.66 -1.26 -21.18
C VAL A 177 -4.03 -2.09 -20.07
N LYS A 178 -2.70 -2.08 -20.00
CA LYS A 178 -1.99 -2.42 -18.76
C LYS A 178 -2.25 -1.34 -17.72
N VAL A 179 -2.63 -1.76 -16.52
CA VAL A 179 -2.96 -0.88 -15.39
C VAL A 179 -1.89 -0.89 -14.29
N GLN A 180 -0.80 -1.64 -14.52
CA GLN A 180 0.31 -1.77 -13.59
C GLN A 180 1.59 -2.19 -14.33
N GLY A 181 2.73 -1.97 -13.69
CA GLY A 181 4.04 -2.31 -14.24
C GLY A 181 4.52 -1.37 -15.34
N GLU A 182 5.68 -1.70 -15.90
CA GLU A 182 6.33 -0.90 -16.93
C GLU A 182 5.45 -0.72 -18.18
N GLY A 183 5.39 0.51 -18.70
CA GLY A 183 4.60 0.86 -19.88
C GLY A 183 3.10 1.09 -19.61
N SER A 184 2.63 0.99 -18.36
CA SER A 184 1.21 1.16 -18.04
C SER A 184 0.75 2.62 -18.10
N ALA A 185 1.57 3.58 -17.63
CA ALA A 185 1.24 5.00 -17.67
C ALA A 185 1.08 5.50 -19.11
N GLU A 186 1.95 5.07 -20.01
CA GLU A 186 1.93 5.41 -21.44
C GLU A 186 0.67 4.87 -22.11
N GLN A 187 0.29 3.63 -21.82
CA GLN A 187 -0.94 3.04 -22.36
C GLN A 187 -2.19 3.73 -21.85
N VAL A 188 -2.25 4.05 -20.55
CA VAL A 188 -3.38 4.79 -19.95
C VAL A 188 -3.50 6.17 -20.60
N ALA A 189 -2.40 6.92 -20.72
CA ALA A 189 -2.39 8.23 -21.35
C ALA A 189 -2.78 8.18 -22.84
N ALA A 190 -2.30 7.17 -23.57
CA ALA A 190 -2.67 6.95 -24.97
C ALA A 190 -4.16 6.61 -25.13
N ALA A 191 -4.74 5.84 -24.21
CA ALA A 191 -6.16 5.51 -24.23
C ALA A 191 -7.05 6.73 -23.93
N ILE A 192 -6.68 7.57 -22.96
CA ILE A 192 -7.37 8.84 -22.68
C ILE A 192 -7.36 9.72 -23.93
N ARG A 193 -6.17 9.99 -24.49
CA ARG A 193 -6.04 10.79 -25.72
C ARG A 193 -6.76 10.15 -26.90
N GLY A 194 -6.74 8.83 -27.00
CA GLY A 194 -7.43 8.07 -28.04
C GLY A 194 -8.94 8.27 -28.00
N PHE A 195 -9.56 8.22 -26.81
CA PHE A 195 -10.98 8.53 -26.66
C PHE A 195 -11.30 9.98 -26.98
N ASN A 196 -10.49 10.93 -26.49
CA ASN A 196 -10.68 12.36 -26.77
C ASN A 196 -10.56 12.69 -28.27
N ALA A 197 -9.71 11.96 -29.00
CA ALA A 197 -9.49 12.15 -30.43
C ALA A 197 -10.59 11.53 -31.32
N LEU A 198 -11.54 10.77 -30.78
CA LEU A 198 -12.63 10.17 -31.59
C LEU A 198 -13.47 11.28 -32.24
N PRO A 199 -13.72 11.24 -33.56
CA PRO A 199 -14.49 12.30 -34.23
C PRO A 199 -15.97 12.27 -33.82
N GLU A 200 -16.58 13.46 -33.73
CA GLU A 200 -18.03 13.60 -33.59
C GLU A 200 -18.75 12.95 -34.77
N GLY A 201 -19.79 12.15 -34.50
CA GLY A 201 -20.52 11.40 -35.53
C GLY A 201 -19.71 10.26 -36.19
N GLY A 202 -18.54 9.91 -35.63
CA GLY A 202 -17.75 8.76 -36.08
C GLY A 202 -18.45 7.42 -35.86
N ARG A 203 -17.93 6.37 -36.51
CA ARG A 203 -18.45 4.99 -36.36
C ARG A 203 -18.43 4.50 -34.91
N ILE A 204 -17.43 4.93 -34.15
CA ILE A 204 -17.32 4.70 -32.71
C ILE A 204 -17.72 6.02 -32.05
N PRO A 205 -18.78 6.06 -31.23
CA PRO A 205 -19.18 7.28 -30.57
C PRO A 205 -18.12 7.72 -29.56
N ARG A 206 -17.87 9.03 -29.48
CA ARG A 206 -17.01 9.58 -28.42
C ARG A 206 -17.72 9.43 -27.07
N PRO A 207 -17.04 8.94 -26.02
CA PRO A 207 -17.62 8.89 -24.68
C PRO A 207 -17.96 10.26 -24.11
N ASP A 208 -19.05 10.34 -23.36
CA ASP A 208 -19.41 11.54 -22.57
C ASP A 208 -18.59 11.63 -21.27
N VAL A 209 -18.13 10.47 -20.79
CA VAL A 209 -17.31 10.35 -19.58
C VAL A 209 -16.34 9.18 -19.71
N LEU A 210 -15.16 9.35 -19.13
CA LEU A 210 -14.14 8.30 -19.03
C LEU A 210 -14.01 7.81 -17.59
N ILE A 211 -14.03 6.49 -17.43
CA ILE A 211 -13.65 5.79 -16.20
C ILE A 211 -12.27 5.18 -16.45
N VAL A 212 -11.27 5.73 -15.80
CA VAL A 212 -9.91 5.17 -15.81
C VAL A 212 -9.72 4.44 -14.49
N ALA A 213 -9.63 3.10 -14.53
CA ALA A 213 -9.73 2.30 -13.31
C ALA A 213 -8.85 1.05 -13.31
N ARG A 214 -8.52 0.62 -12.10
CA ARG A 214 -7.84 -0.64 -11.77
C ARG A 214 -8.54 -1.27 -10.56
N GLY A 215 -8.39 -2.60 -10.40
CA GLY A 215 -8.69 -3.29 -9.13
C GLY A 215 -7.76 -2.96 -7.98
N GLY A 216 -7.87 -3.72 -6.90
CA GLY A 216 -7.00 -3.58 -5.74
C GLY A 216 -5.49 -3.63 -6.08
N GLY A 217 -4.66 -3.16 -5.16
CA GLY A 217 -3.21 -3.06 -5.34
C GLY A 217 -2.57 -2.25 -4.21
N SER A 218 -1.24 -2.30 -4.13
CA SER A 218 -0.47 -1.38 -3.27
C SER A 218 -0.50 0.05 -3.84
N LEU A 219 0.06 1.03 -3.12
CA LEU A 219 0.20 2.39 -3.65
C LEU A 219 1.16 2.44 -4.84
N GLU A 220 2.22 1.63 -4.82
CA GLU A 220 3.20 1.51 -5.92
C GLU A 220 2.52 1.04 -7.20
N ASP A 221 1.56 0.15 -7.02
CA ASP A 221 0.71 -0.42 -8.04
C ASP A 221 -0.25 0.61 -8.67
N LEU A 222 -0.66 1.63 -7.92
CA LEU A 222 -1.47 2.76 -8.40
C LEU A 222 -0.61 3.92 -8.92
N TRP A 223 0.71 3.81 -8.81
CA TRP A 223 1.62 4.90 -9.16
C TRP A 223 1.52 5.31 -10.63
N SER A 224 1.27 4.36 -11.53
CA SER A 224 1.10 4.63 -12.96
C SER A 224 0.05 5.69 -13.28
N PHE A 225 -0.98 5.84 -12.44
CA PHE A 225 -2.04 6.83 -12.61
C PHE A 225 -1.61 8.24 -12.16
N ASN A 226 -0.56 8.35 -11.34
CA ASN A 226 -0.01 9.61 -10.85
C ASN A 226 1.14 10.12 -11.72
N GLU A 227 1.56 9.38 -12.75
CA GLU A 227 2.61 9.80 -13.66
C GLU A 227 2.21 11.04 -14.46
N GLU A 228 3.18 11.92 -14.71
CA GLU A 228 2.95 13.22 -15.34
C GLU A 228 2.25 13.08 -16.70
N ILE A 229 2.57 12.05 -17.48
CA ILE A 229 1.97 11.78 -18.79
C ILE A 229 0.46 11.51 -18.72
N VAL A 230 -0.01 10.84 -17.65
CA VAL A 230 -1.42 10.54 -17.43
C VAL A 230 -2.16 11.78 -16.96
N VAL A 231 -1.57 12.54 -16.02
CA VAL A 231 -2.16 13.80 -15.54
C VAL A 231 -2.33 14.78 -16.70
N ARG A 232 -1.34 14.92 -17.58
CA ARG A 232 -1.42 15.76 -18.77
C ARG A 232 -2.50 15.30 -19.74
N ALA A 233 -2.56 13.99 -20.04
CA ALA A 233 -3.61 13.45 -20.91
C ALA A 233 -5.02 13.72 -20.38
N ALA A 234 -5.24 13.60 -19.06
CA ALA A 234 -6.52 13.95 -18.44
C ALA A 234 -6.80 15.47 -18.49
N ALA A 235 -5.78 16.28 -18.25
CA ALA A 235 -5.85 17.74 -18.33
C ALA A 235 -6.18 18.28 -19.73
N GLU A 236 -5.79 17.56 -20.78
CA GLU A 236 -6.08 17.87 -22.19
C GLU A 236 -7.51 17.49 -22.64
N SER A 237 -8.33 16.93 -21.74
CA SER A 237 -9.71 16.50 -22.02
C SER A 237 -10.70 17.65 -21.96
#